data_AF-A0A8S9QKF4-F1
#
_entry.id   AF-A0A8S9QKF4-F1
#
_cell.length_a   1.000
_cell.length_b   1.000
_cell.length_c   1.000
_cell.angle_alpha   90.00
_cell.angle_beta   90.00
_cell.angle_gamma   90.00
#
_symmetry.space_group_name_H-M   'P 1'
#
loop_
_entity.id
_entity.type
_entity.pdbx_description
1 polymer ?
#
loop_
_entity_poly.entity_id
_entity_poly.type
_entity_poly.pdbx_seq_one_letter_code
_entity_poly.pdbx_strand_id
1 'polypeptide(L)'
;MFVHPLEKHDLTVEAAWPDLFLDHKGRFWDVPESLNFDVSSLAPETTGLQYRFGVHKSKGDPQQVNAADTSGDAPPASLFPGREDTKRSPISADAFGSACCTFQKGRFSKLYGDLTRVDARVDVSSASALAKRIFHAIRRSSGSNKTDDDASGSPRLSLIFQQQVAGPIVFKVDSQFEVGAGKYGAQMEDLIYSLNYSLRLLESGKVVAWYSPKRKEGMVELRVFEF
;
A
#
# COMPACT_ATOMS: atom_id res chain seq x y z
N MET A 1 -14.02 7.56 -11.19
CA MET A 1 -12.74 7.01 -11.68
C MET A 1 -12.57 7.38 -13.15
N PHE A 2 -11.46 8.01 -13.52
CA PHE A 2 -11.09 8.34 -14.90
C PHE A 2 -9.80 7.58 -15.25
N VAL A 3 -9.80 6.86 -16.37
CA VAL A 3 -8.63 6.11 -16.86
C VAL A 3 -8.34 6.59 -18.27
N HIS A 4 -7.10 7.02 -18.51
CA HIS A 4 -6.63 7.42 -19.83
C HIS A 4 -5.47 6.52 -20.26
N PRO A 5 -5.66 5.69 -21.29
CA PRO A 5 -4.59 4.89 -21.86
C PRO A 5 -3.68 5.78 -22.72
N LEU A 6 -2.39 5.78 -22.41
CA LEU A 6 -1.31 6.27 -23.26
C LEU A 6 -0.68 5.08 -23.99
N GLU A 7 0.09 5.36 -25.04
CA GLU A 7 0.66 4.33 -25.92
C GLU A 7 1.45 3.23 -25.19
N LYS A 8 2.04 3.54 -24.01
CA LYS A 8 2.82 2.59 -23.19
C LYS A 8 2.46 2.63 -21.69
N HIS A 9 1.48 3.42 -21.29
CA HIS A 9 1.18 3.70 -19.89
C HIS A 9 -0.32 3.89 -19.68
N ASP A 10 -0.82 3.43 -18.54
CA ASP A 10 -2.15 3.77 -18.08
C ASP A 10 -2.05 4.85 -17.01
N LEU A 11 -2.79 5.94 -17.21
CA LEU A 11 -2.96 6.99 -16.22
C LEU A 11 -4.35 6.87 -15.61
N THR A 12 -4.42 6.71 -14.29
CA THR A 12 -5.66 6.62 -13.53
C THR A 12 -5.76 7.81 -12.58
N VAL A 13 -6.87 8.53 -12.67
CA VAL A 13 -7.23 9.58 -11.70
C VAL A 13 -8.54 9.16 -11.06
N GLU A 14 -8.51 9.01 -9.75
CA GLU A 14 -9.69 8.72 -8.95
C GLU A 14 -9.90 9.85 -7.97
N ALA A 15 -11.10 10.42 -7.97
CA ALA A 15 -11.49 11.43 -7.00
C ALA A 15 -12.75 10.92 -6.30
N ALA A 16 -12.71 10.84 -4.98
CA ALA A 16 -13.88 10.67 -4.14
C ALA A 16 -14.21 12.02 -3.51
N TRP A 17 -15.44 12.44 -3.69
CA TRP A 17 -15.98 13.70 -3.18
C TRP A 17 -16.94 13.34 -2.04
N PRO A 18 -17.18 14.22 -1.07
CA PRO A 18 -17.92 13.89 0.14
C PRO A 18 -19.27 13.27 -0.19
N ASP A 19 -19.49 12.09 0.37
CA ASP A 19 -20.79 11.42 0.38
C ASP A 19 -21.28 11.36 1.83
N LEU A 20 -22.56 11.61 2.03
CA LEU A 20 -23.14 11.81 3.35
C LEU A 20 -23.27 10.47 4.08
N PHE A 21 -22.41 10.20 5.07
CA PHE A 21 -22.46 8.92 5.80
C PHE A 21 -23.49 8.99 6.94
N LEU A 22 -24.49 8.10 6.90
CA LEU A 22 -25.47 7.95 7.98
C LEU A 22 -24.97 6.90 8.99
N ASP A 23 -24.76 7.30 10.25
CA ASP A 23 -24.42 6.34 11.30
C ASP A 23 -25.65 5.56 11.81
N HIS A 24 -25.39 4.51 12.60
CA HIS A 24 -26.44 3.69 13.23
C HIS A 24 -27.36 4.46 14.20
N LYS A 25 -27.00 5.71 14.54
CA LYS A 25 -27.78 6.63 15.37
C LYS A 25 -28.52 7.68 14.52
N GLY A 26 -28.50 7.56 13.19
CA GLY A 26 -29.18 8.47 12.28
C GLY A 26 -28.47 9.82 12.07
N ARG A 27 -27.19 9.94 12.41
CA ARG A 27 -26.41 11.18 12.24
C ARG A 27 -25.65 11.17 10.93
N PHE A 28 -25.63 12.32 10.27
CA PHE A 28 -24.93 12.53 9.01
C PHE A 28 -23.51 13.02 9.25
N TRP A 29 -22.56 12.37 8.60
CA TRP A 29 -21.14 12.70 8.67
C TRP A 29 -20.64 13.09 7.27
N ASP A 30 -19.92 14.19 7.20
CA ASP A 30 -19.21 14.62 6.00
C ASP A 30 -17.90 13.81 5.87
N VAL A 31 -17.72 13.10 4.76
CA VAL A 31 -16.58 12.20 4.55
C VAL A 31 -15.47 12.95 3.80
N PRO A 32 -14.19 12.84 4.23
CA PRO A 32 -13.08 13.54 3.60
C PRO A 32 -12.96 13.29 2.10
N GLU A 33 -12.71 14.36 1.34
CA GLU A 33 -12.36 14.27 -0.08
C GLU A 33 -11.06 13.46 -0.25
N SER A 34 -11.04 12.55 -1.21
CA SER A 34 -9.81 11.85 -1.62
C SER A 34 -9.54 12.06 -3.10
N LEU A 35 -8.25 12.20 -3.43
CA LEU A 35 -7.76 12.34 -4.78
C LEU A 35 -6.53 11.44 -4.95
N ASN A 36 -6.64 10.50 -5.87
CA ASN A 36 -5.63 9.52 -6.21
C ASN A 36 -5.19 9.74 -7.64
N PHE A 37 -3.89 9.72 -7.84
CA PHE A 37 -3.26 9.81 -9.14
C PHE A 37 -2.26 8.66 -9.27
N ASP A 38 -2.54 7.73 -10.18
CA ASP A 38 -1.71 6.58 -10.45
C ASP A 38 -1.27 6.57 -11.92
N VAL A 39 0.00 6.25 -12.14
CA VAL A 39 0.58 6.00 -13.47
C VAL A 39 1.24 4.65 -13.45
N SER A 40 0.84 3.74 -14.36
CA SER A 40 1.50 2.45 -14.53
C SER A 40 1.91 2.20 -15.97
N SER A 41 3.07 1.58 -16.17
CA SER A 41 3.46 1.06 -17.49
C SER A 41 2.59 -0.14 -17.87
N LEU A 42 2.30 -0.31 -19.16
CA LEU A 42 1.62 -1.50 -19.68
C LEU A 42 2.48 -2.76 -19.48
N ALA A 43 1.82 -3.90 -19.25
CA ALA A 43 2.50 -5.18 -19.08
C ALA A 43 3.18 -5.60 -20.39
N PRO A 44 4.51 -5.86 -20.39
CA PRO A 44 5.20 -6.37 -21.58
C PRO A 44 4.70 -7.77 -21.97
N GLU A 45 4.62 -8.04 -23.27
CA GLU A 45 3.97 -9.24 -23.82
C GLU A 45 4.63 -10.58 -23.46
N THR A 46 5.92 -10.59 -23.09
CA THR A 46 6.70 -11.81 -22.88
C THR A 46 7.57 -11.80 -21.62
N THR A 47 8.35 -10.75 -21.43
CA THR A 47 9.20 -10.51 -20.24
C THR A 47 9.44 -9.02 -20.17
N GLY A 48 9.41 -8.47 -18.97
CA GLY A 48 9.85 -7.10 -18.82
C GLY A 48 9.54 -6.47 -17.48
N LEU A 49 9.95 -5.21 -17.42
CA LEU A 49 9.82 -4.35 -16.27
C LEU A 49 8.51 -3.59 -16.36
N GLN A 50 7.72 -3.67 -15.30
CA GLN A 50 6.56 -2.83 -15.06
C GLN A 50 6.89 -1.90 -13.90
N TYR A 51 6.42 -0.68 -13.98
CA TYR A 51 6.50 0.26 -12.87
C TYR A 51 5.16 0.96 -12.69
N ARG A 52 4.83 1.28 -11.44
CA ARG A 52 3.65 2.03 -11.05
C ARG A 52 4.05 3.08 -10.03
N PHE A 53 3.58 4.30 -10.22
CA PHE A 53 3.73 5.40 -9.29
C PHE A 53 2.35 5.91 -8.91
N GLY A 54 2.09 6.02 -7.63
CA GLY A 54 0.83 6.47 -7.08
C GLY A 54 1.02 7.58 -6.06
N VAL A 55 0.19 8.61 -6.14
CA VAL A 55 0.08 9.66 -5.13
C VAL A 55 -1.37 9.73 -4.70
N HIS A 56 -1.59 9.54 -3.40
CA HIS A 56 -2.88 9.58 -2.75
C HIS A 56 -2.92 10.78 -1.80
N LYS A 57 -3.93 11.64 -1.95
CA LYS A 57 -4.18 12.77 -1.06
C LYS A 57 -5.60 12.68 -0.53
N SER A 58 -5.75 12.47 0.77
CA SER A 58 -7.02 12.65 1.46
C SER A 58 -7.00 13.98 2.23
N LYS A 59 -8.11 14.71 2.21
CA LYS A 59 -8.27 15.98 2.91
C LYS A 59 -9.59 15.98 3.69
N GLY A 60 -9.51 16.18 5.00
CA GLY A 60 -10.67 16.45 5.84
C GLY A 60 -10.64 15.68 7.15
N ASP A 61 -11.24 16.26 8.18
CA ASP A 61 -11.69 15.56 9.38
C ASP A 61 -13.21 15.34 9.22
N PRO A 62 -13.76 14.17 9.59
CA PRO A 62 -15.18 13.94 9.48
C PRO A 62 -15.96 14.94 10.35
N GLN A 63 -16.86 15.70 9.75
CA GLN A 63 -17.69 16.68 10.48
C GLN A 63 -19.14 16.21 10.54
N GLN A 64 -19.77 16.30 11.72
CA GLN A 64 -21.18 16.00 11.87
C GLN A 64 -22.01 17.15 11.25
N VAL A 65 -22.90 16.81 10.32
CA VAL A 65 -23.79 17.78 9.68
C VAL A 65 -24.94 18.10 10.63
N ASN A 66 -25.21 19.39 10.87
CA ASN A 66 -26.19 19.92 11.83
C ASN A 66 -25.87 19.71 13.32
N ALA A 67 -24.62 19.85 13.75
CA ALA A 67 -24.29 19.97 15.16
C ALA A 67 -24.89 21.26 15.75
N ALA A 68 -26.11 21.20 16.26
CA ALA A 68 -26.67 22.27 17.07
C ALA A 68 -25.94 22.28 18.43
N ASP A 69 -24.82 23.00 18.52
CA ASP A 69 -24.08 23.49 19.71
C ASP A 69 -24.01 22.61 20.98
N THR A 70 -24.35 21.33 20.94
CA THR A 70 -24.50 20.49 22.13
C THR A 70 -24.35 19.02 21.78
N SER A 71 -23.11 18.58 21.58
CA SER A 71 -22.57 17.32 22.14
C SER A 71 -21.16 17.11 21.60
N GLY A 72 -20.17 17.10 22.51
CA GLY A 72 -18.78 16.73 22.22
C GLY A 72 -18.59 15.23 21.99
N ASP A 73 -19.42 14.62 21.14
CA ASP A 73 -19.28 13.21 20.76
C ASP A 73 -18.16 13.10 19.69
N ALA A 74 -17.15 12.28 19.98
CA ALA A 74 -16.07 12.01 19.04
C ALA A 74 -16.62 11.27 17.79
N PRO A 75 -16.11 11.54 16.58
CA PRO A 75 -16.50 10.79 15.39
C PRO A 75 -16.20 9.29 15.57
N PRO A 76 -17.05 8.40 15.04
CA PRO A 76 -16.81 6.97 15.14
C PRO A 76 -15.45 6.60 14.57
N ALA A 77 -14.72 5.71 15.25
CA ALA A 77 -13.35 5.33 14.91
C ALA A 77 -13.19 4.77 13.48
N SER A 78 -14.28 4.36 12.83
CA SER A 78 -14.33 3.95 11.43
C SER A 78 -14.11 5.09 10.43
N LEU A 79 -14.19 6.37 10.86
CA LEU A 79 -14.06 7.55 10.00
C LEU A 79 -12.65 8.19 10.03
N PHE A 80 -11.70 7.65 10.80
CA PHE A 80 -10.35 8.19 10.89
C PHE A 80 -9.28 7.21 10.37
N PRO A 81 -8.46 7.59 9.39
CA PRO A 81 -7.13 7.02 9.20
C PRO A 81 -6.07 7.91 9.87
N GLY A 82 -5.76 7.66 11.16
CA GLY A 82 -4.59 8.18 11.89
C GLY A 82 -4.57 9.70 12.18
N ARG A 83 -4.45 10.09 13.46
CA ARG A 83 -4.50 11.50 13.91
C ARG A 83 -3.24 11.89 14.70
N GLU A 84 -2.73 13.09 14.46
CA GLU A 84 -2.17 14.02 15.48
C GLU A 84 -2.45 15.48 15.10
N ASP A 85 -2.90 16.27 16.08
CA ASP A 85 -3.28 17.68 15.97
C ASP A 85 -2.09 18.62 16.16
N THR A 86 -1.73 19.43 15.15
CA THR A 86 -1.11 20.75 15.39
C THR A 86 -1.28 21.66 14.17
N LYS A 87 -1.86 22.86 14.41
CA LYS A 87 -1.97 24.06 13.54
C LYS A 87 -1.63 23.85 12.06
N ARG A 88 -2.64 23.56 11.23
CA ARG A 88 -2.47 23.30 9.78
C ARG A 88 -3.00 24.44 8.90
N SER A 89 -2.16 24.86 7.95
CA SER A 89 -2.55 25.71 6.84
C SER A 89 -3.50 24.95 5.90
N PRO A 90 -4.37 25.62 5.11
CA PRO A 90 -5.38 24.96 4.25
C PRO A 90 -4.81 24.05 3.14
N ILE A 91 -3.48 23.93 3.05
CA ILE A 91 -2.72 23.16 2.06
C ILE A 91 -2.05 21.91 2.67
N SER A 92 -1.92 21.79 4.00
CA SER A 92 -1.25 20.63 4.61
C SER A 92 -2.22 19.46 4.82
N ALA A 93 -2.57 18.80 3.73
CA ALA A 93 -2.98 17.40 3.76
C ALA A 93 -1.72 16.55 3.58
N ASP A 94 -1.52 15.54 4.42
CA ASP A 94 -0.45 14.58 4.24
C ASP A 94 -0.73 13.77 2.97
N ALA A 95 0.16 13.88 1.99
CA ALA A 95 0.11 13.05 0.79
C ALA A 95 0.85 11.74 1.05
N PHE A 96 0.24 10.64 0.65
CA PHE A 96 0.78 9.30 0.69
C PHE A 96 1.28 8.97 -0.71
N GLY A 97 2.48 8.40 -0.83
CA GLY A 97 3.05 8.03 -2.12
C GLY A 97 3.36 6.55 -2.15
N SER A 98 3.18 5.90 -3.29
CA SER A 98 3.70 4.55 -3.50
C SER A 98 4.43 4.45 -4.83
N ALA A 99 5.54 3.73 -4.85
CA ALA A 99 6.29 3.41 -6.06
C ALA A 99 6.49 1.90 -6.09
N CYS A 100 5.99 1.24 -7.12
CA CYS A 100 6.13 -0.19 -7.32
C CYS A 100 6.88 -0.46 -8.63
N CYS A 101 7.77 -1.43 -8.59
CA CYS A 101 8.54 -1.90 -9.71
C CYS A 101 8.46 -3.43 -9.72
N THR A 102 7.89 -3.99 -10.79
CA THR A 102 7.68 -5.41 -10.96
C THR A 102 8.46 -5.89 -12.17
N PHE A 103 9.39 -6.80 -11.99
CA PHE A 103 10.03 -7.51 -13.07
C PHE A 103 9.45 -8.90 -13.18
N GLN A 104 8.88 -9.24 -14.33
CA GLN A 104 8.39 -10.60 -14.60
C GLN A 104 9.10 -11.20 -15.81
N LYS A 105 9.56 -12.44 -15.63
CA LYS A 105 10.08 -13.30 -16.68
C LYS A 105 9.18 -14.53 -16.83
N GLY A 106 8.67 -14.70 -18.06
CA GLY A 106 7.88 -15.84 -18.51
C GLY A 106 6.40 -15.83 -18.10
N ARG A 107 5.64 -16.82 -18.57
CA ARG A 107 4.16 -16.73 -18.74
C ARG A 107 3.39 -17.90 -18.13
N PHE A 108 4.03 -18.72 -17.29
CA PHE A 108 3.42 -19.89 -16.64
C PHE A 108 2.85 -20.94 -17.61
N SER A 109 3.38 -20.97 -18.83
CA SER A 109 3.04 -21.86 -19.93
C SER A 109 3.84 -23.17 -19.92
N LYS A 110 5.08 -23.16 -19.40
CA LYS A 110 5.90 -24.38 -19.30
C LYS A 110 5.75 -25.05 -17.94
N LEU A 111 6.10 -26.33 -17.91
CA LEU A 111 5.99 -27.19 -16.71
C LEU A 111 6.99 -26.83 -15.61
N TYR A 112 8.11 -26.20 -15.92
CA TYR A 112 9.13 -25.88 -14.92
C TYR A 112 9.80 -24.54 -15.23
N GLY A 113 10.04 -23.74 -14.18
CA GLY A 113 10.84 -22.52 -14.27
C GLY A 113 10.32 -21.45 -15.23
N ASP A 114 9.02 -21.44 -15.55
CA ASP A 114 8.45 -20.53 -16.56
C ASP A 114 7.97 -19.21 -15.99
N LEU A 115 7.91 -19.05 -14.68
CA LEU A 115 7.54 -17.78 -14.06
C LEU A 115 8.50 -17.45 -12.93
N THR A 116 9.23 -16.36 -13.12
CA THR A 116 9.95 -15.66 -12.07
C THR A 116 9.44 -14.23 -12.06
N ARG A 117 8.88 -13.78 -10.94
CA ARG A 117 8.45 -12.40 -10.75
C ARG A 117 9.08 -11.85 -9.48
N VAL A 118 9.57 -10.63 -9.57
CA VAL A 118 10.13 -9.86 -8.46
C VAL A 118 9.38 -8.54 -8.43
N ASP A 119 8.71 -8.25 -7.33
CA ASP A 119 8.03 -6.99 -7.10
C ASP A 119 8.75 -6.26 -5.96
N ALA A 120 9.11 -5.01 -6.18
CA ALA A 120 9.61 -4.11 -5.16
C ALA A 120 8.64 -2.94 -5.05
N ARG A 121 8.13 -2.68 -3.85
CA ARG A 121 7.19 -1.60 -3.57
C ARG A 121 7.70 -0.76 -2.42
N VAL A 122 7.67 0.55 -2.60
CA VAL A 122 7.98 1.53 -1.56
C VAL A 122 6.72 2.32 -1.32
N ASP A 123 6.20 2.27 -0.09
CA ASP A 123 5.09 3.07 0.37
C ASP A 123 5.60 4.15 1.32
N VAL A 124 5.12 5.38 1.15
CA VAL A 124 5.47 6.55 1.94
C VAL A 124 4.19 7.07 2.58
N SER A 125 4.11 6.94 3.91
CA SER A 125 2.93 7.32 4.68
C SER A 125 2.77 8.84 4.86
N SER A 126 3.83 9.62 4.69
CA SER A 126 3.71 11.08 4.67
C SER A 126 4.85 11.70 3.87
N ALA A 127 4.50 12.32 2.74
CA ALA A 127 5.43 13.09 1.93
C ALA A 127 6.01 14.28 2.71
N SER A 128 5.24 14.86 3.64
CA SER A 128 5.66 16.02 4.44
C SER A 128 6.72 15.63 5.47
N ALA A 129 6.52 14.52 6.17
CA ALA A 129 7.49 13.97 7.12
C ALA A 129 8.75 13.46 6.40
N LEU A 130 8.60 12.79 5.26
CA LEU A 130 9.74 12.32 4.45
C LEU A 130 10.58 13.48 3.92
N ALA A 131 9.95 14.52 3.35
CA ALA A 131 10.65 15.69 2.83
C ALA A 131 11.41 16.44 3.93
N LYS A 132 10.80 16.62 5.10
CA LYS A 132 11.49 17.17 6.28
C LYS A 132 12.70 16.33 6.67
N ARG A 133 12.61 14.99 6.68
CA ARG A 133 13.75 14.11 7.00
C ARG A 133 14.89 14.25 6.00
N ILE A 134 14.59 14.24 4.70
CA ILE A 134 15.62 14.39 3.65
C ILE A 134 16.26 15.78 3.74
N PHE A 135 15.47 16.83 3.90
CA PHE A 135 15.98 18.20 4.04
C PHE A 135 16.87 18.35 5.28
N HIS A 136 16.47 17.80 6.44
CA HIS A 136 17.31 17.79 7.64
C HIS A 136 18.57 16.93 7.44
N ALA A 137 18.49 15.78 6.77
CA ALA A 137 19.66 14.94 6.50
C ALA A 137 20.70 15.64 5.61
N ILE A 138 20.25 16.35 4.57
CA ILE A 138 21.13 17.13 3.69
C ILE A 138 21.71 18.35 4.43
N ARG A 139 20.91 18.99 5.30
CA ARG A 139 21.34 20.16 6.10
C ARG A 139 22.19 19.80 7.32
N ARG A 140 22.21 18.53 7.74
CA ARG A 140 22.97 17.98 8.89
C ARG A 140 24.49 17.91 8.69
N SER A 141 25.05 18.48 7.62
CA SER A 141 26.50 18.67 7.46
C SER A 141 27.08 19.80 8.32
N SER A 142 26.29 20.48 9.16
CA SER A 142 26.78 21.43 10.16
C SER A 142 26.05 21.26 11.49
N GLY A 143 26.81 20.75 12.48
CA GLY A 143 26.53 20.52 13.90
C GLY A 143 25.17 20.85 14.50
N SER A 144 24.43 19.82 14.93
CA SER A 144 23.91 19.71 16.31
C SER A 144 23.09 18.42 16.50
N ASN A 145 23.27 17.77 17.65
CA ASN A 145 22.49 16.63 18.11
C ASN A 145 21.16 17.12 18.71
N LYS A 146 20.06 16.97 17.97
CA LYS A 146 18.72 16.79 18.54
C LYS A 146 18.01 15.67 17.79
N THR A 147 17.77 14.59 18.52
CA THR A 147 16.91 13.48 18.16
C THR A 147 15.49 13.85 18.56
N ASP A 148 14.76 14.46 17.64
CA ASP A 148 13.31 14.50 17.73
C ASP A 148 12.81 13.22 17.05
N ASP A 149 12.30 12.29 17.87
CA ASP A 149 11.75 10.99 17.49
C ASP A 149 10.38 11.13 16.78
N ASP A 150 10.37 11.80 15.63
CA ASP A 150 9.18 11.84 14.77
C ASP A 150 9.18 10.61 13.85
N ALA A 151 8.74 9.48 14.38
CA ALA A 151 8.56 8.21 13.65
C ALA A 151 7.48 8.27 12.55
N SER A 152 6.74 9.38 12.42
CA SER A 152 5.54 9.55 11.57
C SER A 152 5.82 9.62 10.04
N GLY A 153 6.94 9.09 9.54
CA GLY A 153 7.30 9.17 8.13
C GLY A 153 8.34 8.16 7.65
N SER A 154 8.47 7.00 8.30
CA SER A 154 9.32 5.91 7.82
C SER A 154 8.76 5.35 6.51
N PRO A 155 9.53 5.34 5.40
CA PRO A 155 9.12 4.63 4.20
C PRO A 155 9.07 3.12 4.49
N ARG A 156 8.05 2.46 3.97
CA ARG A 156 7.89 1.01 4.03
C ARG A 156 8.31 0.41 2.71
N LEU A 157 9.25 -0.53 2.75
CA LEU A 157 9.72 -1.28 1.59
C LEU A 157 9.15 -2.69 1.67
N SER A 158 8.33 -3.07 0.69
CA SER A 158 7.85 -4.42 0.50
C SER A 158 8.55 -5.06 -0.70
N LEU A 159 9.09 -6.26 -0.53
CA LEU A 159 9.77 -7.04 -1.54
C LEU A 159 9.06 -8.39 -1.68
N ILE A 160 8.52 -8.66 -2.86
CA ILE A 160 7.84 -9.91 -3.17
C ILE A 160 8.64 -10.66 -4.22
N PHE A 161 8.99 -11.90 -3.91
CA PHE A 161 9.56 -12.84 -4.85
C PHE A 161 8.54 -13.94 -5.16
N GLN A 162 8.32 -14.24 -6.43
CA GLN A 162 7.41 -15.26 -6.88
C GLN A 162 8.11 -16.15 -7.92
N GLN A 163 8.14 -17.46 -7.67
CA GLN A 163 8.78 -18.45 -8.54
C GLN A 163 7.86 -19.65 -8.75
N GLN A 164 7.63 -20.01 -10.00
CA GLN A 164 7.07 -21.31 -10.35
C GLN A 164 8.11 -22.39 -10.07
N VAL A 165 7.76 -23.35 -9.21
CA VAL A 165 8.63 -24.44 -8.82
C VAL A 165 8.45 -25.61 -9.79
N ALA A 166 7.23 -26.15 -9.86
CA ALA A 166 6.90 -27.30 -10.67
C ALA A 166 5.41 -27.31 -11.02
N GLY A 167 5.10 -27.43 -12.30
CA GLY A 167 3.74 -27.47 -12.84
C GLY A 167 2.88 -26.31 -12.30
N PRO A 168 1.74 -26.59 -11.65
CA PRO A 168 0.85 -25.58 -11.08
C PRO A 168 1.29 -25.02 -9.72
N ILE A 169 2.47 -25.38 -9.21
CA ILE A 169 2.98 -24.94 -7.91
C ILE A 169 3.76 -23.63 -8.07
N VAL A 170 3.35 -22.62 -7.31
CA VAL A 170 4.00 -21.31 -7.22
C VAL A 170 4.40 -21.03 -5.79
N PHE A 171 5.69 -20.82 -5.58
CA PHE A 171 6.21 -20.33 -4.32
C PHE A 171 6.31 -18.80 -4.36
N LYS A 172 5.89 -18.16 -3.27
CA LYS A 172 5.91 -16.72 -3.09
C LYS A 172 6.51 -16.38 -1.73
N VAL A 173 7.31 -15.34 -1.69
CA VAL A 173 7.89 -14.78 -0.46
C VAL A 173 7.59 -13.30 -0.48
N ASP A 174 6.87 -12.80 0.51
CA ASP A 174 6.63 -11.38 0.73
C ASP A 174 7.41 -10.93 1.97
N SER A 175 8.26 -9.92 1.84
CA SER A 175 9.10 -9.39 2.90
C SER A 175 8.82 -7.90 3.05
N GLN A 176 8.43 -7.46 4.24
CA GLN A 176 8.09 -6.07 4.52
C GLN A 176 9.11 -5.49 5.51
N PHE A 177 9.65 -4.33 5.18
CA PHE A 177 10.66 -3.61 5.93
C PHE A 177 10.22 -2.17 6.18
N GLU A 178 10.37 -1.72 7.41
CA GLU A 178 10.26 -0.32 7.77
C GLU A 178 11.65 0.32 7.72
N VAL A 179 11.84 1.30 6.85
CA VAL A 179 13.13 1.98 6.68
C VAL A 179 13.15 3.22 7.57
N GLY A 180 14.13 3.30 8.46
CA GLY A 180 14.34 4.45 9.35
C GLY A 180 13.77 4.30 10.77
N ALA A 181 13.37 3.09 11.18
CA ALA A 181 13.10 2.73 12.58
C ALA A 181 14.36 2.13 13.23
N GLY A 182 14.93 2.84 14.21
CA GLY A 182 16.01 2.33 15.07
C GLY A 182 17.47 2.49 14.57
N LYS A 183 18.42 2.01 15.39
CA LYS A 183 19.88 2.20 15.25
C LYS A 183 20.51 1.70 13.95
N TYR A 184 19.84 0.80 13.21
CA TYR A 184 20.40 0.13 12.02
C TYR A 184 19.65 0.45 10.71
N GLY A 185 18.78 1.46 10.68
CA GLY A 185 18.26 2.04 9.44
C GLY A 185 17.20 1.23 8.69
N ALA A 186 17.01 -0.07 8.97
CA ALA A 186 15.88 -0.85 8.45
C ALA A 186 15.46 -1.94 9.45
N GLN A 187 14.17 -2.03 9.74
CA GLN A 187 13.56 -3.05 10.60
C GLN A 187 12.65 -3.95 9.77
N MET A 188 12.86 -5.26 9.82
CA MET A 188 11.94 -6.21 9.17
C MET A 188 10.63 -6.32 9.96
N GLU A 189 9.54 -5.84 9.38
CA GLU A 189 8.21 -5.86 9.97
C GLU A 189 7.57 -7.24 9.83
N ASP A 190 7.54 -7.76 8.60
CA ASP A 190 6.86 -9.01 8.30
C ASP A 190 7.60 -9.82 7.23
N LEU A 191 7.39 -11.12 7.27
CA LEU A 191 7.92 -12.08 6.31
C LEU A 191 6.87 -13.17 6.14
N ILE A 192 6.33 -13.32 4.94
CA ILE A 192 5.28 -14.27 4.63
C ILE A 192 5.77 -15.19 3.52
N TYR A 193 5.79 -16.49 3.81
CA TYR A 193 5.97 -17.54 2.83
C TYR A 193 4.61 -18.01 2.36
N SER A 194 4.42 -18.13 1.06
CA SER A 194 3.16 -18.60 0.47
C SER A 194 3.43 -19.65 -0.59
N LEU A 195 2.67 -20.74 -0.55
CA LEU A 195 2.68 -21.80 -1.52
C LEU A 195 1.29 -21.89 -2.16
N ASN A 196 1.23 -21.67 -3.46
CA ASN A 196 0.00 -21.71 -4.24
C ASN A 196 0.04 -22.95 -5.13
N TYR A 197 -1.03 -23.73 -5.12
CA TYR A 197 -1.20 -24.90 -5.96
C TYR A 197 -2.52 -24.78 -6.73
N SER A 198 -2.44 -24.60 -8.04
CA SER A 198 -3.63 -24.60 -8.90
C SER A 198 -4.09 -26.04 -9.16
N LEU A 199 -5.31 -26.36 -8.75
CA LEU A 199 -5.94 -27.67 -8.93
C LEU A 199 -6.37 -27.84 -10.38
N ARG A 200 -5.48 -28.38 -11.22
CA ARG A 200 -5.79 -28.66 -12.64
C ARG A 200 -6.95 -29.66 -12.82
N LEU A 201 -7.17 -30.53 -11.83
CA LEU A 201 -8.19 -31.58 -11.90
C LEU A 201 -9.64 -31.05 -11.79
N LEU A 202 -9.80 -29.90 -11.14
CA LEU A 202 -11.11 -29.28 -10.89
C LEU A 202 -11.41 -28.12 -11.84
N GLU A 203 -10.48 -27.81 -12.77
CA GLU A 203 -10.46 -26.66 -13.71
C GLU A 203 -10.63 -25.25 -13.09
N SER A 204 -11.13 -25.15 -11.86
CA SER A 204 -11.49 -23.90 -11.17
C SER A 204 -11.25 -24.05 -9.66
N GLY A 205 -10.01 -24.35 -9.27
CA GLY A 205 -9.64 -24.39 -7.86
C GLY A 205 -8.18 -24.08 -7.62
N LYS A 206 -7.87 -23.45 -6.49
CA LYS A 206 -6.49 -23.26 -6.01
C LYS A 206 -6.42 -23.45 -4.51
N VAL A 207 -5.35 -24.08 -4.06
CA VAL A 207 -4.96 -24.14 -2.66
C VAL A 207 -3.88 -23.09 -2.42
N VAL A 208 -4.08 -22.24 -1.44
CA VAL A 208 -3.12 -21.22 -1.03
C VAL A 208 -2.77 -21.49 0.43
N ALA A 209 -1.54 -21.93 0.68
CA ALA A 209 -1.00 -22.01 2.03
C ALA A 209 -0.09 -20.83 2.26
N TRP A 210 -0.24 -20.11 3.37
CA TRP A 210 0.72 -19.09 3.78
C TRP A 210 1.14 -19.26 5.23
N TYR A 211 2.34 -18.77 5.54
CA TYR A 211 2.92 -18.83 6.87
C TYR A 211 3.80 -17.60 7.10
N SER A 212 3.59 -16.91 8.22
CA SER A 212 4.45 -15.83 8.70
C SER A 212 5.23 -16.31 9.94
N PRO A 213 6.55 -16.52 9.85
CA PRO A 213 7.37 -16.89 11.00
C PRO A 213 7.38 -15.81 12.09
N LYS A 214 7.28 -14.54 11.69
CA LYS A 214 7.25 -13.39 12.60
C LYS A 214 5.99 -13.38 13.46
N ARG A 215 4.84 -13.67 12.86
CA ARG A 215 3.55 -13.75 13.56
C ARG A 215 3.32 -15.10 14.23
N LYS A 216 4.08 -16.15 13.83
CA LYS A 216 3.85 -17.56 14.21
C LYS A 216 2.45 -18.05 13.82
N GLU A 217 1.96 -17.55 12.69
CA GLU A 217 0.63 -17.83 12.17
C GLU A 217 0.73 -18.36 10.75
N GLY A 218 -0.22 -19.19 10.38
CA GLY A 218 -0.37 -19.68 9.02
C GLY A 218 -1.80 -20.11 8.76
N MET A 219 -2.16 -20.12 7.49
CA MET A 219 -3.49 -20.54 7.05
C MET A 219 -3.35 -21.30 5.74
N VAL A 220 -4.22 -22.29 5.57
CA VAL A 220 -4.42 -22.97 4.31
C VAL A 220 -5.82 -22.65 3.85
N GLU A 221 -5.92 -22.02 2.68
CA GLU A 221 -7.15 -21.61 2.05
C GLU A 221 -7.37 -22.45 0.80
N LEU A 222 -8.53 -23.11 0.70
CA LEU A 222 -8.98 -23.75 -0.53
C LEU A 222 -9.99 -22.82 -1.18
N ARG A 223 -9.65 -22.28 -2.36
CA ARG A 223 -10.57 -21.52 -3.19
C ARG A 223 -11.06 -22.41 -4.33
N VAL A 224 -12.38 -22.52 -4.47
CA VAL A 224 -13.06 -23.31 -5.50
C VAL A 224 -14.04 -22.37 -6.21
N PHE A 225 -14.27 -22.55 -7.52
CA PHE A 225 -15.16 -21.73 -8.35
C PHE A 225 -14.70 -20.27 -8.57
N GLU A 226 -13.39 -20.01 -8.59
CA GLU A 226 -12.85 -18.80 -9.22
C GLU A 226 -12.79 -19.07 -10.74
N PHE A 227 -13.73 -18.50 -11.50
CA PHE A 227 -13.73 -18.50 -12.97
C PHE A 227 -12.94 -17.33 -13.52
#